data_AF-B3QNB1-F1
#
_entry.id   AF-B3QNB1-F1
#
_cell.length_a   1.000
_cell.length_b   1.000
_cell.length_c   1.000
_cell.angle_alpha   90.00
_cell.angle_beta   90.00
_cell.angle_gamma   90.00
#
_symmetry.space_group_name_H-M   'P 1'
#
loop_
_entity.id
_entity.type
_entity.pdbx_description
1 polymer ?
#
loop_
_entity_poly.entity_id
_entity_poly.type
_entity_poly.pdbx_seq_one_letter_code
_entity_poly.pdbx_strand_id
1 'polypeptide(L)'
;MKRFFSLWIWLFLFTATACVSESGTGVEASSHEQLTPEVLVEQADAKYDEYLAANEGDRVAATNKTAEYLRGLAGVKEVTVRGSDTLFVIMEDGKELLLMLGKNRL
;
A
#
# COMPACT_ATOMS: atom_id res chain seq x y z
N MET A 1 45.71 -17.99 3.91
CA MET A 1 45.04 -16.92 3.15
C MET A 1 45.43 -15.57 3.75
N LYS A 2 45.44 -14.54 2.90
CA LYS A 2 46.38 -13.41 2.85
C LYS A 2 46.05 -12.30 3.87
N ARG A 3 47.08 -11.79 4.54
CA ARG A 3 47.08 -10.56 5.36
C ARG A 3 47.14 -9.31 4.48
N PHE A 4 46.86 -8.17 5.13
CA PHE A 4 47.31 -6.80 4.88
C PHE A 4 46.23 -5.79 4.46
N PHE A 5 45.72 -5.12 5.51
CA PHE A 5 45.51 -3.67 5.57
C PHE A 5 46.48 -2.89 4.66
N SER A 6 45.94 -1.99 3.83
CA SER A 6 46.65 -0.86 3.27
C SER A 6 45.62 0.22 2.89
N LEU A 7 45.45 1.29 3.68
CA LEU A 7 46.20 2.55 3.58
C LEU A 7 46.06 3.24 2.21
N TRP A 8 44.91 3.88 1.96
CA TRP A 8 44.82 5.07 1.09
C TRP A 8 43.96 6.09 1.85
N ILE A 9 44.60 6.98 2.63
CA ILE A 9 44.94 8.36 2.23
C ILE A 9 43.63 9.15 2.06
N TRP A 10 43.11 9.75 3.14
CA TRP A 10 43.47 11.07 3.65
C TRP A 10 43.30 12.20 2.61
N LEU A 11 42.43 13.14 3.00
CA LEU A 11 42.50 14.57 2.69
C LEU A 11 42.02 15.02 1.30
N PHE A 12 40.82 15.58 1.23
CA PHE A 12 40.53 16.83 0.50
C PHE A 12 39.29 17.46 1.17
N LEU A 13 39.52 18.40 2.09
CA LEU A 13 39.35 19.83 1.88
C LEU A 13 37.89 20.30 1.88
N PHE A 14 37.47 20.65 3.10
CA PHE A 14 36.78 21.89 3.43
C PHE A 14 36.73 22.93 2.29
N THR A 15 35.56 23.14 1.71
CA THR A 15 35.15 24.45 1.19
C THR A 15 33.74 24.73 1.66
N ALA A 16 33.64 25.62 2.66
CA ALA A 16 32.42 26.33 2.96
C ALA A 16 32.06 27.20 1.74
N THR A 17 30.94 26.91 1.08
CA THR A 17 30.26 27.88 0.23
C THR A 17 28.93 28.20 0.89
N ALA A 18 28.94 29.27 1.66
CA ALA A 18 27.73 30.05 1.88
C ALA A 18 27.59 30.98 0.67
N CYS A 19 26.48 30.86 -0.07
CA CYS A 19 25.70 31.99 -0.59
C CYS A 19 24.50 31.48 -1.41
N VAL A 20 23.34 31.56 -0.76
CA VAL A 20 22.05 32.05 -1.27
C VAL A 20 21.79 31.87 -2.77
N SER A 21 20.84 31.00 -3.08
CA SER A 21 19.81 31.27 -4.08
C SER A 21 18.52 30.63 -3.59
N GLU A 22 17.62 31.48 -3.13
CA GLU A 22 16.19 31.23 -3.01
C GLU A 22 15.70 30.63 -4.33
N SER A 23 15.19 29.40 -4.30
CA SER A 23 14.53 28.80 -5.46
C SER A 23 13.37 27.98 -4.96
N GLY A 24 12.19 28.56 -5.14
CA GLY A 24 10.94 27.91 -5.49
C GLY A 24 10.56 26.66 -4.70
N THR A 25 9.48 26.79 -3.92
CA THR A 25 8.38 25.81 -3.84
C THR A 25 8.52 24.60 -4.76
N GLY A 26 9.35 23.65 -4.34
CA GLY A 26 9.36 22.30 -4.84
C GLY A 26 8.54 21.51 -3.85
N VAL A 27 7.21 21.52 -4.05
CA VAL A 27 6.28 20.61 -3.40
C VAL A 27 6.93 19.24 -3.39
N GLU A 28 7.30 18.77 -2.19
CA GLU A 28 7.58 17.36 -1.96
C GLU A 28 6.28 16.64 -2.29
N ALA A 29 6.14 16.22 -3.55
CA ALA A 29 5.12 15.30 -3.99
C ALA A 29 5.46 13.93 -3.39
N SER A 30 5.35 13.82 -2.06
CA SER A 30 4.94 12.57 -1.46
C SER A 30 3.48 12.41 -1.85
N SER A 31 3.23 11.76 -2.97
CA SER A 31 1.93 11.15 -3.24
C SER A 31 1.77 9.96 -2.29
N HIS A 32 1.73 10.24 -0.98
CA HIS A 32 0.97 9.48 -0.02
C HIS A 32 -0.49 9.79 -0.34
N GLU A 33 -1.00 9.21 -1.42
CA GLU A 33 -2.42 9.22 -1.69
C GLU A 33 -3.06 8.44 -0.54
N GLN A 34 -3.62 9.19 0.41
CA GLN A 34 -4.21 8.63 1.62
C GLN A 34 -5.31 7.65 1.18
N LEU A 35 -5.22 6.41 1.63
CA LEU A 35 -6.25 5.41 1.34
C LEU A 35 -7.57 5.91 1.94
N THR A 36 -8.52 6.28 1.08
CA THR A 36 -9.87 6.66 1.50
C THR A 36 -10.81 5.45 1.43
N PRO A 37 -11.94 5.47 2.15
CA PRO A 37 -12.95 4.42 2.04
C PRO A 37 -13.37 4.11 0.61
N GLU A 38 -13.56 5.14 -0.21
CA GLU A 38 -14.04 5.02 -1.59
C GLU A 38 -13.00 4.30 -2.46
N VAL A 39 -11.75 4.71 -2.35
CA VAL A 39 -10.63 4.06 -3.06
C VAL A 39 -10.48 2.60 -2.60
N LEU A 40 -10.64 2.32 -1.32
CA LEU A 40 -10.57 0.97 -0.77
C LEU A 40 -11.70 0.07 -1.31
N VAL A 41 -12.93 0.59 -1.42
CA VAL A 41 -14.07 -0.13 -2.01
C VAL A 41 -13.77 -0.46 -3.48
N GLU A 42 -13.31 0.52 -4.27
CA GLU A 42 -13.00 0.31 -5.69
C GLU A 42 -11.88 -0.71 -5.90
N GLN A 43 -10.81 -0.64 -5.11
CA GLN A 43 -9.72 -1.59 -5.14
C GLN A 43 -10.17 -3.00 -4.72
N ALA A 44 -10.98 -3.10 -3.67
CA ALA A 44 -11.49 -4.37 -3.17
C ALA A 44 -12.35 -5.09 -4.23
N ASP A 45 -13.24 -4.36 -4.91
CA ASP A 45 -14.07 -4.90 -5.98
C ASP A 45 -13.22 -5.34 -7.18
N ALA A 46 -12.29 -4.49 -7.63
CA ALA A 46 -11.42 -4.83 -8.77
C ALA A 46 -10.60 -6.09 -8.49
N LYS A 47 -10.05 -6.22 -7.28
CA LYS A 47 -9.29 -7.41 -6.87
C LYS A 47 -10.15 -8.63 -6.68
N TYR A 48 -11.36 -8.47 -6.15
CA TYR A 48 -12.31 -9.57 -6.07
C TYR A 48 -12.65 -10.14 -7.44
N ASP A 49 -12.94 -9.30 -8.45
CA ASP A 49 -13.23 -9.77 -9.80
C ASP A 49 -12.03 -10.49 -10.45
N GLU A 50 -10.80 -9.97 -10.24
CA GLU A 50 -9.56 -10.62 -10.67
C GLU A 50 -9.40 -12.02 -10.03
N TYR A 51 -9.59 -12.11 -8.71
CA TYR A 51 -9.49 -13.39 -8.01
C TYR A 51 -10.64 -14.33 -8.32
N LEU A 52 -11.84 -13.83 -8.56
CA LEU A 52 -12.97 -14.66 -8.94
C LEU A 52 -12.72 -15.35 -10.28
N ALA A 53 -12.21 -14.62 -11.27
CA ALA A 53 -11.80 -15.20 -12.55
C ALA A 53 -10.65 -16.21 -12.39
N ALA A 54 -9.66 -15.89 -11.54
CA ALA A 54 -8.50 -16.76 -11.32
C ALA A 54 -8.80 -18.05 -10.54
N ASN A 55 -9.92 -18.12 -9.80
CA ASN A 55 -10.33 -19.29 -9.04
C ASN A 55 -11.63 -19.91 -9.60
N GLU A 56 -11.85 -19.84 -10.92
CA GLU A 56 -12.97 -20.51 -11.61
C GLU A 56 -14.38 -20.16 -11.06
N GLY A 57 -14.55 -18.95 -10.53
CA GLY A 57 -15.81 -18.52 -9.93
C GLY A 57 -16.00 -18.92 -8.46
N ASP A 58 -14.99 -19.49 -7.80
CA ASP A 58 -15.02 -19.73 -6.36
C ASP A 58 -14.99 -18.40 -5.59
N ARG A 59 -16.18 -17.99 -5.14
CA ARG A 59 -16.39 -16.75 -4.39
C ARG A 59 -15.69 -16.75 -3.04
N VAL A 60 -15.65 -17.89 -2.35
CA VAL A 60 -14.99 -17.99 -1.04
C VAL A 60 -13.49 -17.81 -1.19
N ALA A 61 -12.88 -18.49 -2.17
CA ALA A 61 -11.46 -18.32 -2.47
C ALA A 61 -11.13 -16.88 -2.90
N ALA A 62 -11.97 -16.27 -3.74
CA ALA A 62 -11.80 -14.89 -4.18
C ALA A 62 -11.87 -13.90 -3.01
N THR A 63 -12.88 -14.03 -2.15
CA THR A 63 -13.07 -13.17 -0.96
C THR A 63 -11.91 -13.30 0.02
N ASN A 64 -11.41 -14.51 0.26
CA ASN A 64 -10.25 -14.72 1.12
C ASN A 64 -8.99 -14.05 0.56
N LYS A 65 -8.74 -14.16 -0.75
CA LYS A 65 -7.61 -13.49 -1.40
C LYS A 65 -7.77 -11.97 -1.40
N THR A 66 -8.98 -11.45 -1.61
CA THR A 66 -9.25 -10.01 -1.48
C THR A 66 -8.97 -9.55 -0.05
N ALA A 67 -9.38 -10.31 0.96
CA ALA A 67 -9.08 -9.98 2.36
C ALA A 67 -7.58 -9.95 2.64
N GLU A 68 -6.82 -10.93 2.14
CA GLU A 68 -5.35 -10.96 2.27
C GLU A 68 -4.68 -9.76 1.62
N TYR A 69 -5.13 -9.38 0.42
CA TYR A 69 -4.67 -8.18 -0.26
C TYR A 69 -4.92 -6.91 0.58
N LEU A 70 -6.16 -6.73 1.07
CA LEU A 70 -6.52 -5.53 1.84
C LEU A 70 -5.74 -5.41 3.16
N ARG A 71 -5.42 -6.54 3.81
CA ARG A 71 -4.56 -6.53 5.02
C ARG A 71 -3.14 -6.01 4.76
N GLY A 72 -2.67 -6.05 3.51
CA GLY A 72 -1.37 -5.53 3.11
C GLY A 72 -1.36 -4.04 2.79
N LEU A 73 -2.52 -3.37 2.77
CA LEU A 73 -2.61 -1.95 2.44
C LEU A 73 -2.29 -1.06 3.64
N ALA A 74 -1.47 -0.04 3.40
CA ALA A 74 -1.27 1.04 4.38
C ALA A 74 -2.58 1.79 4.60
N GLY A 75 -2.95 2.06 5.86
CA GLY A 75 -4.25 2.62 6.22
C GLY A 75 -5.33 1.59 6.53
N VAL A 76 -5.04 0.28 6.41
CA VAL A 76 -5.93 -0.81 6.87
C VAL A 76 -5.38 -1.41 8.17
N LYS A 77 -6.21 -1.41 9.21
CA LYS A 77 -5.88 -1.98 10.52
C LYS A 77 -6.32 -3.44 10.64
N GLU A 78 -7.53 -3.76 10.19
CA GLU A 78 -8.09 -5.12 10.31
C GLU A 78 -9.00 -5.45 9.13
N VAL A 79 -9.01 -6.72 8.73
CA VAL A 79 -9.95 -7.26 7.74
C VAL A 79 -10.48 -8.62 8.19
N THR A 80 -11.80 -8.70 8.37
CA THR A 80 -12.54 -9.91 8.75
C THR A 80 -13.39 -10.39 7.58
N VAL A 81 -13.31 -11.68 7.25
CA VAL A 81 -14.22 -12.31 6.27
C VAL A 81 -15.54 -12.63 6.95
N ARG A 82 -16.66 -12.17 6.39
CA ARG A 82 -18.02 -12.36 6.94
C ARG A 82 -18.91 -13.27 6.09
N GLY A 83 -18.52 -13.55 4.84
CA GLY A 83 -19.27 -14.39 3.93
C GLY A 83 -18.48 -14.72 2.67
N SER A 84 -19.13 -15.32 1.68
CA SER A 84 -18.50 -15.67 0.40
C SER A 84 -18.17 -14.47 -0.49
N ASP A 85 -18.67 -13.28 -0.17
CA ASP A 85 -18.54 -12.03 -0.94
C ASP A 85 -18.58 -10.79 -0.04
N THR A 86 -18.34 -10.97 1.27
CA THR A 86 -18.56 -9.91 2.27
C THR A 86 -17.35 -9.81 3.20
N LEU A 87 -16.81 -8.60 3.33
CA LEU A 87 -15.69 -8.28 4.22
C LEU A 87 -16.10 -7.19 5.20
N PHE A 88 -15.58 -7.25 6.42
CA PHE A 88 -15.59 -6.13 7.36
C PHE A 88 -14.17 -5.61 7.50
N VAL A 89 -13.98 -4.31 7.29
CA VAL A 89 -12.68 -3.65 7.27
C VAL A 89 -12.65 -2.53 8.30
N ILE A 90 -11.61 -2.50 9.12
CA ILE A 90 -11.31 -1.40 10.03
C ILE A 90 -10.08 -0.69 9.48
N MET A 91 -10.20 0.60 9.19
CA MET A 91 -9.10 1.46 8.76
C MET A 91 -8.29 1.95 9.96
N GLU A 92 -7.05 2.38 9.72
CA GLU A 92 -6.18 2.93 10.78
C GLU A 92 -6.73 4.21 11.41
N ASP A 93 -7.52 4.98 10.65
CA ASP A 93 -8.22 6.18 11.14
C ASP A 93 -9.48 5.86 11.97
N GLY A 94 -9.78 4.57 12.17
CA GLY A 94 -10.91 4.08 12.96
C GLY A 94 -12.22 3.97 12.19
N LYS A 95 -12.26 4.26 10.89
CA LYS A 95 -13.46 4.01 10.08
C LYS A 95 -13.69 2.52 9.90
N GLU A 96 -14.95 2.12 10.01
CA GLU A 96 -15.40 0.76 9.81
C GLU A 96 -16.23 0.67 8.52
N LEU A 97 -15.93 -0.32 7.70
CA LEU A 97 -16.55 -0.52 6.39
C LEU A 97 -17.04 -1.95 6.28
N LEU A 98 -18.31 -2.13 5.93
CA LEU A 98 -18.84 -3.41 5.48
C LEU A 98 -18.82 -3.41 3.95
N LEU A 99 -17.89 -4.17 3.38
CA LEU A 99 -17.71 -4.30 1.95
C LEU A 99 -18.52 -5.49 1.44
N MET A 100 -19.29 -5.21 0.41
CA MET A 100 -20.10 -6.16 -0.33
C MET A 100 -19.48 -6.30 -1.71
N LEU A 101 -18.67 -7.33 -1.91
CA LEU A 101 -17.85 -7.54 -3.10
C LEU A 101 -18.68 -8.00 -4.30
N GLY A 102 -18.26 -7.56 -5.50
CA GLY A 102 -18.82 -7.97 -6.78
C GLY A 102 -19.92 -7.02 -7.25
N LYS A 103 -19.68 -6.39 -8.41
CA LYS A 103 -20.53 -5.34 -8.98
C LYS A 103 -21.87 -5.82 -9.56
N ASN A 104 -21.97 -7.10 -9.91
CA ASN A 104 -23.15 -7.69 -10.55
C ASN A 104 -23.91 -8.62 -9.59
N ARG A 105 -24.52 -8.02 -8.58
CA ARG A 105 -25.44 -8.70 -7.66
C ARG A 105 -26.82 -8.75 -8.31
N LEU A 106 -27.03 -9.73 -9.19
CA LEU A 106 -28.35 -10.15 -9.65
C LEU A 106 -28.88 -11.27 -8.76
#